data_AF-A0A7C9DBG2-F1
#
_entry.id   AF-A0A7C9DBG2-F1
#
_cell.length_a   1.000
_cell.length_b   1.000
_cell.length_c   1.000
_cell.angle_alpha   90.00
_cell.angle_beta   90.00
_cell.angle_gamma   90.00
#
_symmetry.space_group_name_H-M   'P 1'
#
loop_
_entity.id
_entity.type
_entity.pdbx_description
1 polymer ?
#
loop_
_entity_poly.entity_id
_entity_poly.type
_entity_poly.pdbx_seq_one_letter_code
_entity_poly.pdbx_strand_id
1 'polypeptide(L)'
;NLLYLTLLDLSRNNISGTIPVCLTQISFYVPQDELSALLGGSYVLSSYGLYGDPDVEQAIGDSYLDILKVQREMWVKFTTKSISYDYEGNIIQNMSGIDLSCNKLIGQIPKEMGNLTQLRALNLSYNQ
;
A
#
# COMPACT_ATOMS: atom_id res chain seq x y z
N ASN A 1 -0.20 -12.08 10.52
CA ASN A 1 0.10 -10.65 10.72
C ASN A 1 0.71 -10.15 9.42
N LEU A 2 -0.02 -9.37 8.62
CA LEU A 2 0.42 -8.92 7.29
C LEU A 2 0.98 -7.50 7.44
N LEU A 3 2.27 -7.39 7.77
CA LEU A 3 2.92 -6.12 8.14
C LEU A 3 3.01 -5.09 6.99
N TYR A 4 2.85 -5.55 5.75
CA TYR A 4 2.99 -4.73 4.54
C TYR A 4 1.72 -4.73 3.68
N LEU A 5 0.55 -4.99 4.28
CA LEU A 5 -0.69 -5.05 3.51
C LEU A 5 -1.08 -3.65 3.02
N THR A 6 -1.21 -3.49 1.71
CA THR A 6 -1.75 -2.28 1.07
C THR A 6 -3.13 -2.57 0.48
N LEU A 7 -3.28 -3.66 -0.26
CA LEU A 7 -4.55 -4.04 -0.90
C LEU A 7 -4.98 -5.44 -0.50
N LEU A 8 -6.26 -5.59 -0.15
CA LEU A 8 -6.93 -6.88 0.04
C LEU A 8 -8.03 -7.03 -1.01
N ASP A 9 -7.81 -7.89 -1.99
CA ASP A 9 -8.81 -8.25 -3.00
C ASP A 9 -9.38 -9.64 -2.70
N LEU A 10 -10.65 -9.68 -2.34
CA LEU A 10 -11.47 -10.89 -2.18
C LEU A 10 -12.68 -10.85 -3.11
N SER A 11 -12.64 -10.01 -4.13
CA SER A 11 -13.75 -9.82 -5.06
C SER A 11 -14.04 -11.10 -5.85
N ARG A 12 -15.27 -11.23 -6.35
CA ARG A 12 -15.71 -12.34 -7.23
C ARG A 12 -15.51 -13.73 -6.61
N ASN A 13 -15.79 -13.83 -5.31
CA ASN A 13 -15.80 -15.11 -4.59
C ASN A 13 -17.24 -15.51 -4.21
N ASN A 14 -17.38 -16.65 -3.55
CA ASN A 14 -18.66 -17.13 -3.00
C ASN A 14 -18.79 -16.84 -1.49
N ILE A 15 -18.10 -15.81 -0.97
CA ILE A 15 -18.12 -15.48 0.46
C ILE A 15 -19.52 -15.04 0.85
N SER A 16 -20.07 -15.62 1.90
CA SER A 16 -21.43 -15.36 2.38
C SER A 16 -21.44 -15.09 3.88
N GLY A 17 -22.56 -14.56 4.37
CA GLY A 17 -22.69 -14.12 5.76
C GLY A 17 -22.31 -12.65 5.93
N THR A 18 -22.06 -12.23 7.17
CA THR A 18 -21.76 -10.84 7.51
C THR A 18 -20.28 -10.52 7.41
N ILE A 19 -19.94 -9.25 7.17
CA ILE A 19 -18.55 -8.78 7.28
C ILE A 19 -18.10 -8.91 8.75
N PRO A 20 -17.03 -9.66 9.04
CA PRO A 20 -16.61 -9.89 10.43
C PRO A 20 -15.90 -8.66 11.00
N VAL A 21 -16.15 -8.35 12.28
CA VAL A 21 -15.52 -7.20 12.97
C VAL A 21 -14.00 -7.30 13.01
N CYS A 22 -13.41 -8.50 12.99
CA CYS A 22 -11.95 -8.65 12.94
C CYS A 22 -11.31 -8.06 11.68
N LEU A 23 -12.08 -7.89 10.59
CA LEU A 23 -11.59 -7.21 9.38
C LEU A 23 -11.22 -5.74 9.67
N THR A 24 -11.83 -5.14 10.69
CA THR A 24 -11.55 -3.76 11.15
C THR A 24 -10.25 -3.63 11.93
N GLN A 25 -9.59 -4.74 12.24
CA GLN A 25 -8.29 -4.77 12.92
C GLN A 25 -7.13 -4.81 11.92
N ILE A 26 -7.42 -4.82 10.62
CA ILE A 26 -6.39 -4.75 9.58
C ILE A 26 -5.69 -3.39 9.68
N SER A 27 -4.36 -3.44 9.76
CA SER A 27 -3.50 -2.26 9.66
C SER A 27 -2.92 -2.21 8.25
N PHE A 28 -3.17 -1.11 7.54
CA PHE A 28 -2.56 -0.88 6.24
C PHE A 28 -1.18 -0.27 6.40
N TYR A 29 -0.24 -0.74 5.58
CA TYR A 29 1.09 -0.16 5.52
C TYR A 29 1.01 1.29 5.04
N VAL A 30 1.76 2.15 5.72
CA VAL A 30 1.91 3.56 5.36
C VAL A 30 3.40 3.77 5.12
N PRO A 31 3.81 4.06 3.88
CA PRO A 31 5.19 4.40 3.59
C PRO A 31 5.58 5.64 4.39
N GLN A 32 6.74 5.59 5.05
CA GLN A 32 7.37 6.79 5.62
C GLN A 32 8.05 7.58 4.50
N ASP A 33 8.03 8.92 4.60
CA ASP A 33 8.58 9.85 3.61
C ASP A 33 9.96 9.40 3.12
N GLU A 34 10.11 9.14 1.82
CA GLU A 34 11.39 8.75 1.20
C GLU A 34 12.49 9.79 1.45
N LEU A 35 12.11 11.07 1.62
CA LEU A 35 13.01 12.14 2.00
C LEU A 35 13.70 11.89 3.35
N SER A 36 13.01 11.24 4.31
CA SER A 36 13.59 10.92 5.61
C SER A 36 14.66 9.82 5.52
N ALA A 37 14.51 8.87 4.59
CA ALA A 37 15.53 7.87 4.31
C ALA A 37 16.77 8.49 3.65
N LEU A 38 16.58 9.46 2.75
CA LEU A 38 17.67 10.19 2.09
C LEU A 38 18.46 11.07 3.06
N LEU A 39 17.76 11.83 3.91
CA LEU A 39 18.37 12.65 4.96
C LEU A 39 19.08 11.78 6.02
N GLY A 40 18.49 10.63 6.36
CA GLY A 40 19.10 9.64 7.24
C GLY A 40 20.41 9.09 6.66
N GLY A 41 20.45 8.77 5.36
CA GLY A 41 21.67 8.32 4.67
C GLY A 41 22.78 9.37 4.71
N SER A 42 22.48 10.63 4.36
CA SER A 42 23.44 11.74 4.41
C SER A 42 24.00 11.97 5.81
N TYR A 43 23.15 11.92 6.83
CA TYR A 43 23.56 12.06 8.23
C TYR A 43 24.47 10.91 8.69
N VAL A 44 24.14 9.67 8.30
CA VAL A 44 24.96 8.48 8.59
C VAL A 44 26.34 8.60 7.94
N LEU A 45 26.42 9.00 6.67
CA LEU A 45 27.70 9.17 5.97
C LEU A 45 28.58 10.25 6.60
N SER A 46 27.96 11.36 7.03
CA SER A 46 28.66 12.42 7.75
C SER A 46 29.29 11.90 9.05
N SER A 47 28.59 11.03 9.79
CA SER A 47 29.09 10.45 11.05
C SER A 47 30.30 9.53 10.86
N TYR A 48 30.46 8.92 9.68
CA TYR A 48 31.60 8.07 9.32
C TYR A 48 32.70 8.82 8.54
N GLY A 49 32.53 10.12 8.27
CA GLY A 49 33.49 10.92 7.50
C GLY A 49 33.55 10.58 6.00
N LEU A 50 32.52 9.90 5.47
CA LEU A 50 32.41 9.47 4.07
C LEU A 50 31.59 10.44 3.21
N TYR A 51 31.16 11.56 3.80
CA TYR A 51 30.41 12.60 3.09
C TYR A 51 31.31 13.32 2.08
N GLY A 52 30.94 13.32 0.80
CA GLY A 52 31.76 13.87 -0.30
C GLY A 52 32.76 12.88 -0.92
N ASP A 53 32.73 11.59 -0.52
CA ASP A 53 33.49 10.54 -1.21
C ASP A 53 32.79 10.18 -2.54
N PRO A 54 33.44 10.39 -3.70
CA PRO A 54 32.81 10.18 -5.00
C PRO A 54 32.38 8.74 -5.26
N ASP A 55 33.14 7.76 -4.74
CA ASP A 55 32.84 6.33 -4.95
C ASP A 55 31.63 5.92 -4.11
N VAL A 56 31.50 6.48 -2.90
CA VAL A 56 30.33 6.26 -2.03
C VAL A 56 29.09 6.98 -2.56
N GLU A 57 29.23 8.23 -3.02
CA GLU A 57 28.12 8.97 -3.63
C GLU A 57 27.60 8.29 -4.90
N GLN A 58 28.50 7.77 -5.73
CA GLN A 58 28.15 7.01 -6.93
C GLN A 58 27.42 5.71 -6.57
N ALA A 59 27.94 4.92 -5.62
CA ALA A 59 27.29 3.68 -5.19
C ALA A 59 25.89 3.92 -4.61
N ILE A 60 25.68 5.01 -3.90
CA ILE A 60 24.36 5.42 -3.39
C ILE A 60 23.46 5.86 -4.54
N GLY A 61 23.98 6.65 -5.48
CA GLY A 61 23.26 7.08 -6.67
C GLY A 61 22.76 5.88 -7.50
N ASP A 62 23.62 4.89 -7.71
CA ASP A 62 23.29 3.66 -8.44
C ASP A 62 22.26 2.81 -7.68
N SER A 63 22.43 2.64 -6.36
CA SER A 63 21.46 1.92 -5.53
C SER A 63 20.10 2.63 -5.49
N TYR A 64 20.07 3.96 -5.50
CA TYR A 64 18.84 4.75 -5.56
C TYR A 64 18.17 4.63 -6.93
N LEU A 65 18.94 4.67 -8.02
CA LEU A 65 18.42 4.43 -9.37
C LEU A 65 17.79 3.04 -9.50
N ASP A 66 18.37 2.02 -8.86
CA ASP A 66 17.79 0.68 -8.87
C ASP A 66 16.49 0.60 -8.06
N ILE A 67 16.39 1.28 -6.91
CA ILE A 67 15.11 1.40 -6.17
C ILE A 67 14.05 2.11 -7.01
N LEU A 68 14.41 3.22 -7.67
CA LEU A 68 13.49 3.96 -8.53
C LEU A 68 13.05 3.19 -9.78
N LYS A 69 13.89 2.30 -10.30
CA LYS A 69 13.52 1.41 -11.41
C LYS A 69 12.51 0.37 -10.95
N VAL A 70 12.79 -0.33 -9.84
CA VAL A 70 11.87 -1.34 -9.28
C VAL A 70 10.51 -0.72 -8.97
N GLN A 71 10.48 0.51 -8.43
CA GLN A 71 9.23 1.21 -8.17
C GLN A 71 8.45 1.53 -9.44
N ARG A 72 9.12 1.95 -10.53
CA ARG A 72 8.47 2.26 -11.81
C ARG A 72 7.88 1.04 -12.48
N GLU A 73 8.50 -0.12 -12.35
CA GLU A 73 8.03 -1.36 -13.01
C GLU A 73 6.90 -2.07 -12.25
N MET A 74 6.60 -1.67 -11.01
CA MET A 74 5.42 -2.17 -10.30
C MET A 74 4.15 -1.55 -10.87
N TRP A 75 3.19 -2.41 -11.20
CA TRP A 75 1.83 -2.03 -11.49
C TRP A 75 0.84 -2.94 -10.75
N VAL A 76 -0.31 -2.38 -10.39
CA VAL A 76 -1.43 -3.13 -9.84
C VAL A 76 -2.71 -2.74 -10.54
N LYS A 77 -3.52 -3.73 -10.88
CA LYS A 77 -4.89 -3.49 -11.34
C LYS A 77 -5.80 -3.40 -10.15
N PHE A 78 -6.50 -2.28 -9.99
CA PHE A 78 -7.43 -2.08 -8.89
C PHE A 78 -8.77 -1.55 -9.42
N THR A 79 -9.87 -2.11 -8.91
CA THR A 79 -11.21 -1.74 -9.34
C THR A 79 -11.90 -0.92 -8.26
N THR A 80 -12.36 0.28 -8.63
CA THR A 80 -13.16 1.14 -7.76
C THR A 80 -14.38 1.64 -8.52
N LYS A 81 -15.57 1.57 -7.90
CA LYS A 81 -16.85 1.93 -8.54
C LYS A 81 -17.07 1.26 -9.91
N SER A 82 -16.73 -0.02 -10.02
CA SER A 82 -16.81 -0.81 -11.27
C SER A 82 -15.87 -0.34 -12.39
N ILE A 83 -14.94 0.55 -12.11
CA ILE A 83 -13.92 1.00 -13.06
C ILE A 83 -12.58 0.42 -12.62
N SER A 84 -11.96 -0.36 -13.50
CA SER A 84 -10.61 -0.88 -13.29
C SER A 84 -9.58 0.12 -13.79
N TYR A 85 -8.62 0.45 -12.94
CA TYR A 85 -7.47 1.28 -13.26
C TYR A 85 -6.20 0.44 -13.09
N ASP A 86 -5.25 0.66 -13.99
CA ASP A 86 -3.88 0.19 -13.83
C ASP A 86 -3.09 1.31 -13.15
N TYR A 87 -2.66 1.07 -11.91
CA TYR A 87 -1.82 1.99 -11.16
C TYR A 87 -0.37 1.56 -11.29
N GLU A 88 0.54 2.49 -11.57
CA GLU A 88 1.96 2.23 -11.77
C GLU A 88 2.81 3.18 -10.92
N GLY A 89 3.96 2.72 -10.45
CA GLY A 89 4.91 3.59 -9.77
C GLY A 89 4.66 3.77 -8.28
N ASN A 90 5.19 4.87 -7.75
CA ASN A 90 5.14 5.20 -6.32
C ASN A 90 3.71 5.45 -5.79
N ILE A 91 2.73 5.74 -6.66
CA ILE A 91 1.33 5.93 -6.25
C ILE A 91 0.75 4.68 -5.57
N ILE A 92 1.24 3.49 -5.94
CA ILE A 92 0.80 2.21 -5.38
C ILE A 92 1.08 2.16 -3.87
N GLN A 93 2.16 2.79 -3.42
CA GLN A 93 2.53 2.84 -2.01
C GLN A 93 1.54 3.69 -1.18
N ASN A 94 0.85 4.63 -1.82
CA ASN A 94 -0.17 5.46 -1.19
C ASN A 94 -1.58 4.85 -1.26
N MET A 95 -1.72 3.69 -1.89
CA MET A 95 -2.99 2.98 -1.98
C MET A 95 -3.17 2.08 -0.77
N SER A 96 -4.38 2.16 -0.19
CA SER A 96 -4.86 1.17 0.75
C SER A 96 -6.31 0.84 0.45
N GLY A 97 -6.67 -0.44 0.42
CA GLY A 97 -7.99 -0.79 -0.06
C GLY A 97 -8.44 -2.20 0.26
N ILE A 98 -9.76 -2.35 0.36
CA ILE A 98 -10.44 -3.63 0.52
C ILE A 98 -11.49 -3.74 -0.60
N ASP A 99 -11.37 -4.78 -1.42
CA ASP A 99 -12.40 -5.15 -2.39
C ASP A 99 -13.09 -6.46 -1.96
N LEU A 100 -14.36 -6.34 -1.56
CA LEU A 100 -15.26 -7.46 -1.24
C LEU A 100 -16.39 -7.60 -2.28
N SER A 101 -16.27 -6.94 -3.43
CA SER A 101 -17.35 -6.89 -4.41
C SER A 101 -17.64 -8.24 -5.06
N CYS A 102 -18.83 -8.37 -5.65
CA CYS A 102 -19.26 -9.59 -6.33
C CYS A 102 -19.18 -10.84 -5.41
N ASN A 103 -19.66 -10.72 -4.18
CA ASN A 103 -19.78 -11.82 -3.22
C ASN A 103 -21.27 -12.01 -2.84
N LYS A 104 -21.53 -12.76 -1.77
CA LYS A 104 -22.87 -13.03 -1.21
C LYS A 104 -22.97 -12.52 0.23
N LEU A 105 -22.24 -11.44 0.54
CA LEU A 105 -22.28 -10.84 1.87
C LEU A 105 -23.67 -10.24 2.12
N ILE A 106 -24.11 -10.33 3.37
CA ILE A 106 -25.41 -9.87 3.86
C ILE A 106 -25.24 -9.11 5.17
N GLY A 107 -26.30 -8.42 5.60
CA GLY A 107 -26.36 -7.77 6.90
C GLY A 107 -25.69 -6.39 6.91
N GLN A 108 -25.42 -5.88 8.11
CA GLN A 108 -24.90 -4.52 8.27
C GLN A 108 -23.38 -4.47 8.08
N ILE A 109 -22.91 -3.36 7.50
CA ILE A 109 -21.49 -3.02 7.50
C ILE A 109 -21.10 -2.69 8.94
N PRO A 110 -20.07 -3.34 9.53
CA PRO A 110 -19.60 -3.00 10.86
C PRO A 110 -19.22 -1.52 10.94
N LYS A 111 -19.75 -0.80 11.92
CA LYS A 111 -19.45 0.63 12.12
C LYS A 111 -17.95 0.88 12.35
N GLU A 112 -17.27 -0.12 12.92
CA GLU A 112 -15.84 -0.14 13.18
C GLU A 112 -15.01 -0.09 11.88
N MET A 113 -15.62 -0.37 10.71
CA MET A 113 -14.97 -0.09 9.42
C MET A 113 -14.59 1.39 9.28
N GLY A 114 -15.32 2.29 9.94
CA GLY A 114 -14.98 3.72 9.99
C GLY A 114 -13.71 4.04 10.78
N ASN A 115 -13.19 3.10 11.59
CA ASN A 115 -11.94 3.28 12.33
C ASN A 115 -10.70 2.99 11.49
N LEU A 116 -10.86 2.43 10.28
CA LEU A 116 -9.76 2.19 9.36
C LEU A 116 -9.33 3.51 8.68
N THR A 117 -8.75 4.43 9.46
CA THR A 117 -8.40 5.80 9.00
C THR A 117 -7.42 5.82 7.82
N GLN A 118 -6.63 4.75 7.68
CA GLN A 118 -5.69 4.62 6.59
C GLN A 118 -6.33 4.11 5.31
N LEU A 119 -7.54 3.53 5.34
CA LEU A 119 -8.22 2.91 4.19
C LEU A 119 -8.62 3.98 3.15
N ARG A 120 -8.11 3.89 1.92
CA ARG A 120 -8.44 4.82 0.83
C ARG A 120 -9.59 4.33 -0.04
N ALA A 121 -9.80 3.02 -0.16
CA ALA A 121 -10.83 2.43 -0.99
C ALA A 121 -11.54 1.26 -0.31
N LEU A 122 -12.87 1.25 -0.35
CA LEU A 122 -13.70 0.14 0.08
C LEU A 122 -14.73 -0.16 -1.00
N ASN A 123 -14.69 -1.37 -1.56
CA ASN A 123 -15.65 -1.80 -2.57
C ASN A 123 -16.52 -2.94 -2.02
N LEU A 124 -17.81 -2.65 -1.82
CA LEU A 124 -18.82 -3.61 -1.34
C LEU A 124 -19.89 -3.90 -2.39
N SER A 125 -19.71 -3.40 -3.62
CA SER A 125 -20.71 -3.51 -4.68
C SER A 125 -21.04 -4.97 -5.03
N TYR A 126 -22.25 -5.21 -5.54
CA TYR A 126 -22.69 -6.56 -5.93
C TYR A 126 -22.61 -7.59 -4.78
N ASN A 127 -23.06 -7.17 -3.59
CA ASN A 127 -23.45 -8.03 -2.47
C ASN A 127 -24.98 -7.91 -2.25
N GLN A 128 -25.55 -8.68 -1.32
CA GLN A 128 -27.00 -8.69 -1.02
C GLN A 128 -27.38 -7.66 0.03
#